data_AF-A0A8K1CXT2-F1
#
_entry.id   AF-A0A8K1CXT2-F1
#
_cell.length_a   1.000
_cell.length_b   1.000
_cell.length_c   1.000
_cell.angle_alpha   90.00
_cell.angle_beta   90.00
_cell.angle_gamma   90.00
#
_symmetry.space_group_name_H-M   'P 1'
#
loop_
_entity.id
_entity.type
_entity.pdbx_description
1 polymer ?
#
loop_
_entity_poly.entity_id
_entity_poly.type
_entity_poly.pdbx_seq_one_letter_code
_entity_poly.pdbx_strand_id
1 'polypeptide(L)'
;MSGQQEVPKLKKGVVGTLEALSQEIAAMAPACDTVAFITSAAAAAFVLTPLAFLLAMVVMYLEVNTLYHLAKRHASAGGYYGYVATAFGPRAAMVVGLMYPMYQIVSTAAIPIYV
;
A
#
# COMPACT_ATOMS: atom_id res chain seq x y z
N MET A 1 22.17 10.99 31.12
CA MET A 1 22.44 9.86 30.22
C MET A 1 21.09 9.31 29.76
N SER A 2 20.59 9.80 28.63
CA SER A 2 19.32 9.39 28.03
C SER A 2 19.46 7.99 27.46
N GLY A 3 18.80 7.00 28.08
CA GLY A 3 18.78 5.63 27.61
C GLY A 3 18.21 5.56 26.20
N GLN A 4 19.02 5.13 25.23
CA GLN A 4 18.53 4.75 23.92
C GLN A 4 17.62 3.52 24.14
N GLN A 5 16.31 3.73 24.07
CA GLN A 5 15.36 2.63 24.01
C GLN A 5 15.71 1.80 22.76
N GLU A 6 16.16 0.56 22.96
CA GLU A 6 16.32 -0.37 21.86
C GLU A 6 14.97 -0.56 21.18
N VAL A 7 14.84 -0.09 19.94
CA VAL A 7 13.63 -0.27 19.15
C VAL A 7 13.47 -1.78 18.91
N PRO A 8 12.38 -2.43 19.39
CA PRO A 8 12.21 -3.86 19.25
C PRO A 8 12.24 -4.24 17.75
N LYS A 9 13.22 -5.08 17.38
CA LYS A 9 13.37 -5.59 16.02
C LYS A 9 12.51 -6.83 15.84
N LEU A 10 11.82 -6.93 14.70
CA LEU A 10 11.04 -8.12 14.39
C LEU A 10 11.96 -9.34 14.20
N LYS A 11 11.48 -10.49 14.65
CA LYS A 11 12.13 -11.78 14.41
C LYS A 11 12.24 -12.01 12.90
N LYS A 12 13.46 -12.20 12.41
CA LYS A 12 13.73 -12.45 10.99
C LYS A 12 13.26 -13.85 10.60
N GLY A 13 12.77 -14.00 9.37
CA GLY A 13 12.41 -15.30 8.79
C GLY A 13 11.16 -15.95 9.38
N VAL A 14 10.34 -15.20 10.12
CA VAL A 14 9.06 -15.70 10.65
C VAL A 14 7.97 -15.74 9.58
N VAL A 15 8.04 -14.84 8.60
CA VAL A 15 7.13 -14.81 7.44
C VAL A 15 7.96 -15.10 6.20
N GLY A 16 7.62 -16.17 5.48
CA GLY A 16 8.22 -16.53 4.21
C GLY A 16 7.75 -15.64 3.06
N THR A 17 8.44 -15.69 1.92
CA THR A 17 8.04 -14.92 0.73
C THR A 17 6.66 -15.31 0.21
N LEU A 18 6.33 -16.60 0.25
CA LEU A 18 5.03 -17.11 -0.19
C LEU A 18 3.90 -16.71 0.76
N GLU A 19 4.17 -16.67 2.07
CA GLU A 19 3.22 -16.23 3.08
C GLU A 19 2.98 -14.72 2.99
N ALA A 20 4.04 -13.93 2.78
CA ALA A 20 3.90 -12.50 2.54
C ALA A 20 3.13 -12.22 1.24
N LEU A 21 3.40 -12.98 0.18
CA LEU A 21 2.69 -12.84 -1.09
C LEU A 21 1.20 -13.19 -0.97
N SER A 22 0.87 -14.29 -0.26
CA SER A 22 -0.52 -14.68 -0.07
C SER A 22 -1.28 -13.68 0.81
N GLN A 23 -0.63 -13.12 1.82
CA GLN A 23 -1.17 -12.02 2.62
C GLN A 23 -1.46 -10.79 1.77
N GLU A 24 -0.54 -10.40 0.88
CA GLU A 24 -0.72 -9.23 0.03
C GLU A 24 -1.87 -9.43 -0.97
N ILE A 25 -1.94 -10.61 -1.61
CA ILE A 25 -3.04 -10.94 -2.53
C ILE A 25 -4.38 -10.92 -1.81
N ALA A 26 -4.44 -11.47 -0.58
CA ALA A 26 -5.64 -11.45 0.23
C ALA A 26 -6.01 -10.01 0.66
N ALA A 27 -5.03 -9.19 1.01
CA ALA A 27 -5.23 -7.80 1.42
C ALA A 27 -5.73 -6.91 0.26
N MET A 28 -5.25 -7.15 -0.97
CA MET A 28 -5.73 -6.44 -2.16
C MET A 28 -7.14 -6.85 -2.59
N ALA A 29 -7.63 -8.03 -2.21
CA ALA A 29 -8.96 -8.54 -2.59
C ALA A 29 -9.33 -8.29 -4.08
N PRO A 30 -8.49 -8.74 -5.05
CA PRO A 30 -8.54 -8.29 -6.44
C PRO A 30 -9.87 -8.56 -7.16
N ALA A 31 -10.64 -9.55 -6.70
CA ALA A 31 -11.97 -9.84 -7.24
C ALA A 31 -12.96 -8.69 -7.00
N CYS A 32 -12.99 -8.12 -5.78
CA CYS A 32 -13.86 -6.99 -5.45
C CYS A 32 -13.42 -5.72 -6.19
N ASP A 33 -12.12 -5.45 -6.18
CA ASP A 33 -11.51 -4.31 -6.86
C ASP A 33 -11.80 -4.32 -8.36
N THR A 34 -11.75 -5.48 -9.01
CA THR A 34 -12.05 -5.60 -10.43
C THR A 34 -13.49 -5.16 -10.75
N VAL A 35 -14.47 -5.54 -9.92
CA VAL A 35 -15.87 -5.12 -10.12
C VAL A 35 -16.03 -3.61 -9.97
N ALA A 36 -15.45 -3.05 -8.89
CA ALA A 36 -15.53 -1.62 -8.60
C ALA A 36 -14.81 -0.77 -9.67
N PHE A 37 -13.59 -1.13 -10.01
CA PHE A 37 -12.73 -0.33 -10.90
C PHE A 37 -13.09 -0.50 -12.37
N ILE A 38 -13.50 -1.68 -12.84
CA ILE A 38 -13.95 -1.83 -14.23
C ILE A 38 -15.25 -1.04 -14.45
N THR A 39 -16.20 -1.12 -13.52
CA THR A 39 -17.48 -0.40 -13.63
C THR A 39 -17.26 1.12 -13.64
N SER A 40 -16.45 1.63 -12.71
CA SER A 40 -16.14 3.06 -12.65
C SER A 40 -15.31 3.54 -13.85
N ALA A 41 -14.33 2.76 -14.31
CA ALA A 41 -13.55 3.08 -15.50
C ALA A 41 -14.42 3.07 -16.76
N ALA A 42 -15.35 2.11 -16.89
CA ALA A 42 -16.29 2.06 -18.00
C ALA A 42 -17.23 3.29 -18.03
N ALA A 43 -17.68 3.74 -16.86
CA ALA A 43 -18.51 4.94 -16.73
C ALA A 43 -17.76 6.24 -17.10
N ALA A 44 -16.45 6.31 -16.86
CA ALA A 44 -15.65 7.50 -17.11
C ALA A 44 -14.97 7.53 -18.49
N ALA A 45 -14.41 6.39 -18.93
CA ALA A 45 -13.56 6.27 -20.11
C ALA A 45 -14.24 5.55 -21.29
N PHE A 46 -15.39 4.89 -21.07
CA PHE A 46 -16.14 4.14 -22.09
C PHE A 46 -15.23 3.22 -22.93
N VAL A 47 -15.10 3.48 -24.23
CA VAL A 47 -14.28 2.68 -25.17
C VAL A 47 -12.79 2.76 -24.84
N LEU A 48 -12.33 3.81 -24.16
CA LEU A 48 -10.94 3.99 -23.74
C LEU A 48 -10.59 3.25 -22.44
N THR A 49 -11.53 2.52 -21.84
CA THR A 49 -11.30 1.75 -20.60
C THR A 49 -10.06 0.85 -20.66
N PRO A 50 -9.79 0.07 -21.73
CA PRO A 50 -8.58 -0.75 -21.81
C PRO A 50 -7.29 0.08 -21.76
N LEU A 51 -7.29 1.25 -22.41
CA LEU A 51 -6.14 2.16 -22.39
C LEU A 51 -5.94 2.78 -21.01
N ALA A 52 -7.03 3.11 -20.30
CA ALA A 52 -6.97 3.60 -18.93
C ALA A 52 -6.35 2.56 -17.98
N PHE A 53 -6.71 1.28 -18.10
CA PHE A 53 -6.09 0.20 -17.33
C PHE A 53 -4.61 -0.01 -17.67
N LEU A 54 -4.22 0.10 -18.94
CA LEU A 54 -2.81 0.04 -19.33
C LEU A 54 -2.00 1.19 -18.71
N LEU A 55 -2.55 2.40 -18.70
CA LEU A 55 -1.92 3.55 -18.07
C LEU A 55 -1.80 3.35 -16.55
N ALA A 56 -2.88 2.88 -15.90
CA ALA A 56 -2.88 2.56 -14.47
C ALA A 56 -1.83 1.49 -14.13
N MET A 57 -1.67 0.47 -14.97
CA MET A 57 -0.64 -0.56 -14.82
C MET A 57 0.77 0.04 -14.84
N VAL A 58 1.05 0.96 -15.76
CA VAL A 58 2.37 1.63 -15.84
C VAL A 58 2.64 2.46 -14.59
N VAL A 59 1.66 3.22 -14.11
CA VAL A 59 1.79 4.03 -12.89
C VAL A 59 2.07 3.14 -11.67
N MET A 60 1.30 2.05 -11.50
CA MET A 60 1.50 1.09 -10.43
C MET A 60 2.88 0.42 -10.48
N TYR A 61 3.39 0.12 -11.68
CA TYR A 61 4.72 -0.44 -11.83
C TYR A 61 5.82 0.52 -11.33
N LEU A 62 5.70 1.82 -11.62
CA LEU A 62 6.64 2.84 -11.16
C LEU A 62 6.61 2.98 -9.62
N GLU A 63 5.41 2.91 -9.04
CA GLU A 63 5.22 2.91 -7.60
C GLU A 63 5.91 1.71 -6.93
N VAL A 64 5.60 0.49 -7.39
CA VAL A 64 6.18 -0.75 -6.86
C VAL A 64 7.70 -0.78 -7.03
N ASN A 65 8.23 -0.31 -8.17
CA ASN A 65 9.67 -0.22 -8.39
C ASN A 65 10.36 0.65 -7.34
N THR A 66 9.77 1.81 -7.03
CA THR A 66 10.31 2.73 -6.02
C THR A 66 10.28 2.08 -4.63
N LEU A 67 9.17 1.43 -4.28
CA LEU A 67 8.99 0.76 -3.00
C LEU A 67 9.91 -0.44 -2.83
N TYR A 68 10.14 -1.21 -3.89
CA TYR A 68 11.10 -2.31 -3.89
C TYR A 68 12.50 -1.83 -3.48
N HIS A 69 12.97 -0.73 -4.06
CA HIS A 69 14.27 -0.16 -3.71
C HIS A 69 14.31 0.36 -2.27
N LEU A 70 13.21 0.95 -1.79
CA LEU A 70 13.10 1.44 -0.42
C LEU A 70 13.08 0.29 0.60
N ALA A 71 12.31 -0.77 0.33
CA ALA A 71 12.24 -1.97 1.14
C ALA A 71 13.59 -2.67 1.26
N LYS A 72 14.38 -2.70 0.19
CA LYS A 72 15.72 -3.31 0.19
C LYS A 72 16.71 -2.56 1.10
N ARG A 73 16.55 -1.24 1.26
CA ARG A 73 17.45 -0.40 2.07
C ARG A 73 16.96 -0.16 3.50
N HIS A 74 15.64 -0.11 3.69
CA HIS A 74 15.01 0.25 4.96
C HIS A 74 13.84 -0.68 5.29
N ALA A 75 14.09 -1.98 5.42
CA ALA A 75 13.08 -2.93 5.87
C ALA A 75 12.66 -2.63 7.33
N SER A 76 11.40 -2.22 7.51
CA SER A 76 10.79 -1.93 8.81
C SER A 76 9.36 -2.49 8.84
N ALA A 77 8.91 -2.95 10.01
CA ALA A 77 7.52 -3.39 10.21
C ALA A 77 6.49 -2.26 10.08
N GLY A 78 6.97 -1.02 9.97
CA GLY A 78 6.12 0.13 9.72
C GLY A 78 5.79 0.41 8.26
N GLY A 79 6.36 -0.32 7.30
CA GLY A 79 6.12 -0.06 5.88
C GLY A 79 6.31 1.42 5.52
N TYR A 80 5.31 2.02 4.88
CA TYR A 80 5.33 3.41 4.40
C TYR A 80 5.65 4.46 5.47
N TYR A 81 5.03 4.40 6.66
CA TYR A 81 5.35 5.38 7.72
C TYR A 81 6.79 5.21 8.21
N GLY A 82 7.33 3.99 8.15
CA GLY A 82 8.73 3.70 8.46
C GLY A 82 9.68 4.36 7.46
N TYR A 83 9.36 4.30 6.16
CA TYR A 83 10.13 4.99 5.12
C TYR A 83 10.10 6.51 5.27
N VAL A 84 8.95 7.07 5.64
CA VAL A 84 8.81 8.51 5.87
C VAL A 84 9.51 8.94 7.16
N ALA A 85 9.47 8.12 8.21
CA ALA A 85 10.18 8.39 9.46
C ALA A 85 11.69 8.46 9.25
N THR A 86 12.26 7.61 8.40
CA THR A 86 13.70 7.62 8.09
C THR A 86 14.11 8.80 7.21
N ALA A 87 13.24 9.26 6.30
CA ALA A 87 13.56 10.35 5.37
C ALA A 87 13.22 11.77 5.90
N PHE A 88 12.06 11.93 6.54
CA PHE A 88 11.49 13.24 6.92
C PHE A 88 11.28 13.40 8.44
N GLY A 89 11.57 12.36 9.21
CA GLY A 89 11.47 12.37 10.66
C GLY A 89 10.08 12.05 11.23
N PRO A 90 9.95 12.06 12.57
CA PRO A 90 8.78 11.47 13.25
C PRO A 90 7.47 12.20 13.02
N ARG A 91 7.50 13.53 12.84
CA ARG A 91 6.27 14.34 12.67
C ARG A 91 5.58 14.06 11.34
N ALA A 92 6.35 13.98 10.25
CA ALA A 92 5.82 13.63 8.94
C ALA A 92 5.31 12.18 8.92
N ALA A 93 6.04 11.26 9.57
CA ALA A 93 5.62 9.88 9.70
C ALA A 93 4.31 9.71 10.48
N MET A 94 4.04 10.54 11.49
CA MET A 94 2.78 10.51 12.22
C MET A 94 1.59 10.88 11.33
N VAL A 95 1.74 11.91 10.48
CA VAL A 95 0.69 12.30 9.53
C VAL A 95 0.42 11.17 8.55
N VAL A 96 1.47 10.62 7.93
CA VAL A 96 1.33 9.51 6.97
C VAL A 96 0.77 8.25 7.65
N GLY A 97 1.19 7.96 8.88
CA GLY A 97 0.66 6.85 9.67
C GLY A 97 -0.83 7.02 9.99
N LEU A 98 -1.29 8.26 10.22
CA LEU A 98 -2.71 8.57 10.43
C LEU A 98 -3.53 8.45 9.13
N MET A 99 -2.94 8.71 7.98
CA MET A 99 -3.63 8.59 6.69
C MET A 99 -4.01 7.13 6.38
N TYR A 100 -3.26 6.15 6.87
CA TYR A 100 -3.55 4.73 6.63
C TYR A 100 -4.94 4.28 7.15
N PRO A 101 -5.30 4.44 8.44
CA PRO A 101 -6.63 4.09 8.91
C PRO A 101 -7.72 4.94 8.25
N MET A 102 -7.45 6.21 7.92
CA MET A 102 -8.42 7.04 7.19
C MET A 102 -8.71 6.45 5.79
N TYR A 103 -7.66 6.02 5.08
CA TYR A 103 -7.80 5.33 3.79
C TYR A 103 -8.63 4.06 3.94
N GLN A 104 -8.34 3.21 4.93
CA GLN A 104 -9.11 1.98 5.16
C GLN A 104 -10.59 2.27 5.44
N ILE A 105 -10.89 3.31 6.23
CA ILE A 105 -12.28 3.71 6.52
C ILE A 105 -12.99 4.17 5.24
N VAL A 106 -12.37 5.06 4.46
CA VAL A 106 -12.96 5.57 3.21
C VAL A 106 -13.12 4.45 2.18
N SER A 107 -12.11 3.60 2.02
CA SER A 107 -12.13 2.46 1.11
C SER A 107 -13.24 1.47 1.47
N THR A 108 -13.37 1.12 2.76
CA THR A 108 -14.42 0.19 3.22
C THR A 108 -15.81 0.82 3.08
N ALA A 109 -15.95 2.11 3.39
CA ALA A 109 -17.21 2.83 3.24
C ALA A 109 -17.66 2.99 1.78
N ALA A 110 -16.73 2.91 0.82
CA ALA A 110 -17.05 2.98 -0.60
C ALA A 110 -17.54 1.65 -1.19
N ILE A 111 -17.36 0.51 -0.49
CA ILE A 111 -17.78 -0.81 -0.98
C ILE A 111 -19.26 -0.85 -1.43
N PRO A 112 -20.24 -0.31 -0.68
CA PRO A 112 -21.66 -0.33 -1.08
C PRO A 112 -21.98 0.54 -2.31
N ILE A 113 -21.04 1.37 -2.79
CA ILE A 113 -21.23 2.16 -4.01
C ILE A 113 -20.98 1.29 -5.25
N TYR A 114 -20.17 0.23 -5.10
CA TYR A 114 -19.68 -0.60 -6.20
C TYR A 114 -20.39 -1.96 -6.32
N VAL A 115 -21.23 -2.33 -5.34
CA VAL A 115 -22.04 -3.56 -5.28
C VAL A 115 -23.52 -3.17 -5.18
#